data_AF-A0A117M4T6-F1
#
_entry.id   AF-A0A117M4T6-F1
#
_cell.length_a   1.000
_cell.length_b   1.000
_cell.length_c   1.000
_cell.angle_alpha   90.00
_cell.angle_beta   90.00
_cell.angle_gamma   90.00
#
_symmetry.space_group_name_H-M   'P 1'
#
loop_
_entity.id
_entity.type
_entity.pdbx_description
1 polymer ?
#
loop_
_entity_poly.entity_id
_entity_poly.type
_entity_poly.pdbx_seq_one_letter_code
_entity_poly.pdbx_strand_id
1 'polypeptide(L)'
;TMASVNILIWLAVKMIVTREELNFVLIDVILNVLTVRTAVGIIPVNIIPLWFVPAVFVMGIYYAILRKLRILPVGIVLGFVSMFFLSGSLPFKLDVALAVLPYFAMGKFAKSFGILTRRVPVMMTIVSSALYAIAATFCDEVYLMEDYFGSSPSLYIFAAVFGIIAISGMAQLLERIEPLKRIFSLFGRRTLFVLGYHIAAGFLVYPIFDFLGDPIEIMERFWYVYWLINMAVVYLLIRLLPEPALTILSGSFLAKRKGNSPEYARGKSRKGKSENCSA
;
A
#
# COMPACT_ATOMS: atom_id res chain seq x y z
N THR A 1 -0.01 14.99 -10.20
CA THR A 1 0.42 14.08 -11.28
C THR A 1 -0.24 12.72 -11.18
N MET A 2 0.03 11.87 -10.18
CA MET A 2 -0.59 10.52 -10.09
C MET A 2 -2.12 10.53 -10.14
N ALA A 3 -2.77 11.36 -9.31
CA ALA A 3 -4.22 11.50 -9.32
C ALA A 3 -4.76 11.96 -10.69
N SER A 4 -4.09 12.93 -11.32
CA SER A 4 -4.47 13.47 -12.64
C SER A 4 -4.37 12.42 -13.75
N VAL A 5 -3.31 11.60 -13.76
CA VAL A 5 -3.14 10.53 -14.77
C VAL A 5 -4.18 9.45 -14.58
N ASN A 6 -4.46 9.06 -13.34
CA ASN A 6 -5.54 8.13 -13.03
C ASN A 6 -6.88 8.68 -13.59
N ILE A 7 -7.24 9.94 -13.28
CA ILE A 7 -8.45 10.60 -13.84
C ILE A 7 -8.52 10.50 -15.37
N LEU A 8 -7.41 10.73 -16.07
CA LEU A 8 -7.35 10.60 -17.53
C LEU A 8 -7.59 9.15 -18.01
N ILE A 9 -7.01 8.15 -17.34
CA ILE A 9 -7.21 6.73 -17.67
C ILE A 9 -8.69 6.37 -17.54
N TRP A 10 -9.36 6.80 -16.46
CA TRP A 10 -10.80 6.58 -16.31
C TRP A 10 -11.63 7.26 -17.39
N LEU A 11 -11.33 8.53 -17.71
CA LEU A 11 -12.03 9.23 -18.78
C LEU A 11 -11.91 8.47 -20.12
N ALA A 12 -10.72 7.93 -20.41
CA ALA A 12 -10.49 7.11 -21.60
C ALA A 12 -11.29 5.80 -21.55
N VAL A 13 -11.28 5.08 -20.43
CA VAL A 13 -12.05 3.83 -20.26
C VAL A 13 -13.55 4.09 -20.36
N LYS A 14 -14.06 5.17 -19.75
CA LYS A 14 -15.46 5.58 -19.83
C LYS A 14 -15.92 5.86 -21.26
N MET A 15 -15.03 6.37 -22.13
CA MET A 15 -15.35 6.56 -23.54
C MET A 15 -15.47 5.23 -24.31
N ILE A 16 -14.85 4.15 -23.81
CA ILE A 16 -14.80 2.84 -24.47
C ILE A 16 -15.89 1.91 -23.90
N VAL A 17 -16.14 1.97 -22.59
CA VAL A 17 -17.02 1.05 -21.86
C VAL A 17 -18.24 1.82 -21.33
N THR A 18 -19.41 1.56 -21.90
CA THR A 18 -20.67 2.24 -21.56
C THR A 18 -21.49 1.46 -20.52
N ARG A 19 -20.87 1.06 -19.40
CA ARG A 19 -21.53 0.39 -18.27
C ARG A 19 -21.95 1.42 -17.22
N GLU A 20 -23.13 1.24 -16.61
CA GLU A 20 -23.66 2.17 -15.58
C GLU A 20 -22.76 2.27 -14.35
N GLU A 21 -22.03 1.22 -14.03
CA GLU A 21 -21.09 1.15 -12.90
C GLU A 21 -19.86 2.06 -13.06
N LEU A 22 -19.60 2.58 -14.26
CA LEU A 22 -18.55 3.57 -14.54
C LEU A 22 -19.09 5.01 -14.62
N ASN A 23 -20.41 5.20 -14.47
CA ASN A 23 -21.07 6.50 -14.56
C ASN A 23 -21.07 7.25 -13.22
N PHE A 24 -19.92 7.83 -12.91
CA PHE A 24 -19.77 8.73 -11.77
C PHE A 24 -20.03 10.19 -12.14
N VAL A 25 -20.63 10.93 -11.20
CA VAL A 25 -20.75 12.38 -11.28
C VAL A 25 -19.36 12.98 -11.08
N LEU A 26 -18.91 13.80 -12.02
CA LEU A 26 -17.55 14.36 -12.03
C LEU A 26 -17.21 15.13 -10.75
N ILE A 27 -18.19 15.82 -10.15
CA ILE A 27 -17.97 16.60 -8.94
C ILE A 27 -17.65 15.73 -7.72
N ASP A 28 -18.30 14.56 -7.61
CA ASP A 28 -18.03 13.62 -6.52
C ASP A 28 -16.64 13.02 -6.66
N VAL A 29 -16.20 12.74 -7.89
CA VAL A 29 -14.82 12.29 -8.17
C VAL A 29 -13.82 13.35 -7.75
N ILE A 30 -14.04 14.63 -8.10
CA ILE A 30 -13.14 15.73 -7.73
C ILE A 30 -13.10 15.92 -6.21
N LEU A 31 -14.25 15.95 -5.54
CA LEU A 31 -14.33 16.12 -4.08
C LEU A 31 -13.65 14.97 -3.35
N ASN A 32 -13.87 13.73 -3.78
CA ASN A 32 -13.21 12.56 -3.21
C ASN A 32 -11.69 12.58 -3.43
N VAL A 33 -11.20 13.07 -4.58
CA VAL A 33 -9.76 13.25 -4.83
C VAL A 33 -9.16 14.30 -3.90
N LEU A 34 -9.83 15.45 -3.75
CA LEU A 34 -9.33 16.57 -2.93
C LEU A 34 -9.35 16.24 -1.43
N THR A 35 -10.37 15.54 -0.97
CA THR A 35 -10.54 15.19 0.45
C THR A 35 -9.99 13.81 0.79
N VAL A 36 -9.50 13.05 -0.20
CA VAL A 36 -9.04 11.67 -0.03
C VAL A 36 -10.11 10.80 0.64
N ARG A 37 -11.37 11.07 0.31
CA ARG A 37 -12.53 10.34 0.82
C ARG A 37 -12.90 9.23 -0.14
N THR A 38 -13.33 8.10 0.39
CA THR A 38 -13.88 7.01 -0.41
C THR A 38 -15.16 6.57 0.26
N ALA A 39 -16.30 6.90 -0.34
CA ALA A 39 -17.61 6.54 0.18
C ALA A 39 -18.10 5.26 -0.51
N VAL A 40 -18.85 4.44 0.24
CA VAL A 40 -19.44 3.16 -0.16
C VAL A 40 -20.29 3.29 -1.43
N GLY A 41 -20.25 2.27 -2.30
CA GLY A 41 -21.22 2.05 -3.37
C GLY A 41 -20.96 2.79 -4.68
N ILE A 42 -19.82 3.48 -4.79
CA ILE A 42 -19.47 4.30 -5.95
C ILE A 42 -18.01 3.96 -6.25
N ILE A 43 -17.70 3.00 -7.14
CA ILE A 43 -16.32 2.58 -7.46
C ILE A 43 -15.56 3.78 -8.06
N PRO A 44 -14.86 4.65 -7.31
CA PRO A 44 -14.26 5.82 -7.90
C PRO A 44 -12.91 5.34 -8.42
N VAL A 45 -12.89 4.98 -9.70
CA VAL A 45 -11.84 4.32 -10.50
C VAL A 45 -10.40 4.82 -10.29
N ASN A 46 -10.13 5.88 -9.52
CA ASN A 46 -8.82 6.55 -9.51
C ASN A 46 -8.28 6.97 -8.13
N ILE A 47 -8.93 6.57 -7.04
CA ILE A 47 -8.54 6.99 -5.68
C ILE A 47 -8.04 5.78 -4.85
N ILE A 48 -8.28 4.57 -5.33
CA ILE A 48 -8.32 3.33 -4.54
C ILE A 48 -6.96 2.88 -3.96
N PRO A 49 -5.78 3.26 -4.49
CA PRO A 49 -4.53 2.96 -3.78
C PRO A 49 -3.79 4.20 -3.27
N LEU A 50 -4.14 5.40 -3.75
CA LEU A 50 -3.45 6.63 -3.36
C LEU A 50 -3.83 7.10 -1.96
N TRP A 51 -5.03 6.74 -1.46
CA TRP A 51 -5.47 7.07 -0.09
C TRP A 51 -4.50 6.58 0.98
N PHE A 52 -3.77 5.50 0.69
CA PHE A 52 -2.77 4.93 1.57
C PHE A 52 -1.63 5.91 1.87
N VAL A 53 -1.24 6.76 0.90
CA VAL A 53 -0.13 7.71 1.08
C VAL A 53 -0.48 8.80 2.12
N PRO A 54 -1.61 9.52 2.01
CA PRO A 54 -2.09 10.41 3.07
C PRO A 54 -2.30 9.69 4.41
N ALA A 55 -2.91 8.49 4.42
CA ALA A 55 -3.14 7.74 5.64
C ALA A 55 -1.83 7.46 6.41
N VAL A 56 -0.79 6.97 5.70
CA VAL A 56 0.52 6.70 6.30
C VAL A 56 1.20 7.98 6.78
N PHE A 57 1.06 9.08 6.04
CA PHE A 57 1.61 10.38 6.44
C PHE A 57 0.95 10.89 7.74
N VAL A 58 -0.39 10.88 7.80
CA VAL A 58 -1.19 11.26 8.97
C VAL A 58 -0.88 10.38 10.18
N MET A 59 -0.80 9.06 9.99
CA MET A 59 -0.41 8.11 11.02
C MET A 59 0.99 8.41 11.58
N GLY A 60 1.92 8.82 10.72
CA GLY A 60 3.24 9.29 11.13
C GLY A 60 3.18 10.54 12.03
N ILE A 61 2.29 11.50 11.70
CA ILE A 61 2.02 12.69 12.53
C ILE A 61 1.42 12.27 13.88
N TYR A 62 0.40 11.43 13.90
CA TYR A 62 -0.20 10.90 15.13
C TYR A 62 0.85 10.28 16.03
N TYR A 63 1.65 9.36 15.49
CA TYR A 63 2.72 8.73 16.26
C TYR A 63 3.70 9.75 16.85
N ALA A 64 4.14 10.73 16.05
CA ALA A 64 5.10 11.74 16.49
C ALA A 64 4.54 12.63 17.61
N ILE A 65 3.30 13.12 17.45
CA ILE A 65 2.62 13.99 18.42
C ILE A 65 2.36 13.22 19.72
N LEU A 66 1.72 12.04 19.63
CA LEU A 66 1.34 11.25 20.81
C LEU A 66 2.57 10.78 21.60
N ARG A 67 3.67 10.43 20.90
CA ARG A 67 4.94 10.11 21.54
C ARG A 67 5.56 11.33 22.23
N LYS A 68 5.56 12.49 21.60
CA LYS A 68 6.07 13.74 22.17
C LYS A 68 5.30 14.14 23.43
N LEU A 69 3.98 13.96 23.41
CA LEU A 69 3.08 14.21 24.54
C LEU A 69 3.07 13.09 25.59
N ARG A 70 3.82 11.99 25.40
CA ARG A 70 3.88 10.81 26.29
C ARG A 70 2.53 10.09 26.50
N ILE A 71 1.60 10.23 25.56
CA ILE A 71 0.27 9.59 25.57
C ILE A 71 0.09 8.57 24.44
N LEU A 72 1.18 8.08 23.86
CA LEU A 72 1.14 7.05 22.81
C LEU A 72 0.31 5.80 23.19
N PRO A 73 0.37 5.27 24.43
CA PRO A 73 -0.49 4.14 24.81
C PRO A 73 -1.99 4.43 24.65
N VAL A 74 -2.41 5.66 24.96
CA VAL A 74 -3.81 6.10 24.77
C VAL A 74 -4.18 6.05 23.29
N GLY A 75 -3.32 6.56 22.41
CA GLY A 75 -3.56 6.50 20.97
C GLY A 75 -3.60 5.08 20.41
N ILE A 76 -2.80 4.15 20.95
CA ILE A 76 -2.85 2.73 20.58
C ILE A 76 -4.19 2.11 20.99
N VAL A 77 -4.65 2.36 22.23
CA VAL A 77 -5.95 1.87 22.69
C VAL A 77 -7.07 2.45 21.84
N LEU A 78 -7.05 3.76 21.59
CA LEU A 78 -8.03 4.43 20.71
C LEU A 78 -8.03 3.86 19.29
N GLY A 79 -6.85 3.51 18.74
CA GLY A 79 -6.74 2.87 17.43
C GLY A 79 -7.33 1.47 17.36
N PHE A 80 -7.23 0.67 18.44
CA PHE A 80 -7.97 -0.59 18.48
C PHE A 80 -9.47 -0.36 18.66
N VAL A 81 -9.86 0.53 19.57
CA VAL A 81 -11.27 0.86 19.83
C VAL A 81 -11.94 1.41 18.57
N SER A 82 -11.25 2.21 17.76
CA SER A 82 -11.82 2.74 16.51
C SER A 82 -12.26 1.64 15.55
N MET A 83 -11.53 0.52 15.48
CA MET A 83 -11.91 -0.61 14.61
C MET A 83 -13.27 -1.23 14.95
N PHE A 84 -13.79 -1.02 16.16
CA PHE A 84 -15.07 -1.57 16.59
C PHE A 84 -16.24 -0.59 16.45
N PHE A 85 -15.97 0.73 16.53
CA PHE A 85 -17.01 1.74 16.71
C PHE A 85 -16.97 2.88 15.71
N LEU A 86 -15.84 3.10 15.03
CA LEU A 86 -15.73 4.11 14.00
C LEU A 86 -15.82 3.42 12.65
N SER A 87 -16.96 3.60 11.98
CA SER A 87 -17.13 3.25 10.58
C SER A 87 -17.29 4.54 9.79
N GLY A 88 -16.46 4.75 8.77
CA GLY A 88 -16.48 6.00 8.04
C GLY A 88 -15.34 6.18 7.04
N SER A 89 -15.36 7.35 6.39
CA SER A 89 -14.24 7.83 5.60
C SER A 89 -14.05 9.31 5.88
N LEU A 90 -13.37 9.62 6.98
CA LEU A 90 -12.94 10.97 7.32
C LEU A 90 -11.98 11.52 6.26
N PRO A 91 -11.95 12.85 6.04
CA PRO A 91 -10.99 13.48 5.14
C PRO A 91 -9.55 13.09 5.49
N PHE A 92 -8.72 12.93 4.47
CA PHE A 92 -7.31 12.52 4.61
C PHE A 92 -7.09 11.18 5.33
N LYS A 93 -8.13 10.36 5.47
CA LYS A 93 -8.07 9.05 6.12
C LYS A 93 -7.58 9.11 7.57
N LEU A 94 -8.08 10.10 8.31
CA LEU A 94 -7.78 10.28 9.74
C LEU A 94 -8.21 9.08 10.58
N ASP A 95 -9.38 8.54 10.26
CA ASP A 95 -9.94 7.31 10.82
C ASP A 95 -9.00 6.11 10.59
N VAL A 96 -8.69 5.81 9.33
CA VAL A 96 -7.82 4.68 9.00
C VAL A 96 -6.43 4.86 9.61
N ALA A 97 -5.89 6.09 9.59
CA ALA A 97 -4.60 6.41 10.21
C ALA A 97 -4.57 6.15 11.72
N LEU A 98 -5.68 6.39 12.42
CA LEU A 98 -5.85 6.06 13.83
C LEU A 98 -5.95 4.54 14.01
N ALA A 99 -6.77 3.86 13.20
CA ALA A 99 -6.95 2.42 13.26
C ALA A 99 -5.64 1.65 13.00
N VAL A 100 -4.78 2.10 12.07
CA VAL A 100 -3.51 1.41 11.78
C VAL A 100 -2.35 1.82 12.72
N LEU A 101 -2.53 2.85 13.56
CA LEU A 101 -1.51 3.35 14.48
C LEU A 101 -0.93 2.25 15.41
N PRO A 102 -1.72 1.31 15.98
CA PRO A 102 -1.19 0.21 16.79
C PRO A 102 -0.13 -0.62 16.07
N TYR A 103 -0.38 -1.00 14.81
CA TYR A 103 0.57 -1.80 14.02
C TYR A 103 1.81 -1.00 13.64
N PHE A 104 1.66 0.29 13.36
CA PHE A 104 2.81 1.16 13.11
C PHE A 104 3.68 1.33 14.34
N ALA A 105 3.08 1.55 15.50
CA ALA A 105 3.79 1.61 16.77
C ALA A 105 4.50 0.28 17.05
N MET A 106 3.82 -0.85 16.85
CA MET A 106 4.40 -2.20 16.95
C MET A 106 5.63 -2.35 16.03
N GLY A 107 5.55 -1.91 14.77
CA GLY A 107 6.69 -1.94 13.84
C GLY A 107 7.87 -1.06 14.31
N LYS A 108 7.60 0.12 14.88
CA LYS A 108 8.64 0.99 15.46
C LYS A 108 9.32 0.34 16.66
N PHE A 109 8.54 -0.30 17.55
CA PHE A 109 9.08 -1.02 18.68
C PHE A 109 9.88 -2.27 18.25
N ALA A 110 9.34 -3.06 17.33
CA ALA A 110 10.04 -4.22 16.78
C ALA A 110 11.40 -3.82 16.15
N LYS A 111 11.45 -2.66 15.49
CA LYS A 111 12.70 -2.09 14.98
C LYS A 111 13.65 -1.68 16.11
N SER A 112 13.18 -1.01 17.16
CA SER A 112 14.05 -0.60 18.28
C SER A 112 14.63 -1.78 19.07
N PHE A 113 13.91 -2.91 19.13
CA PHE A 113 14.39 -4.14 19.75
C PHE A 113 15.24 -5.01 18.82
N GLY A 114 15.51 -4.57 17.58
CA GLY A 114 16.28 -5.34 16.59
C GLY A 114 15.56 -6.58 16.06
N ILE A 115 14.29 -6.80 16.41
CA ILE A 115 13.50 -7.97 16.01
C ILE A 115 13.34 -8.02 14.49
N LEU A 116 13.15 -6.85 13.86
CA LEU A 116 12.95 -6.75 12.41
C LEU A 116 14.16 -7.20 11.58
N THR A 117 15.35 -7.25 12.18
CA THR A 117 16.59 -7.71 11.51
C THR A 117 16.87 -9.20 11.71
N ARG A 118 16.11 -9.86 12.60
CA ARG A 118 16.27 -11.30 12.84
C ARG A 118 15.59 -12.09 11.74
N ARG A 119 16.15 -13.26 11.43
CA ARG A 119 15.50 -14.20 10.51
C ARG A 119 14.21 -14.72 11.17
N VAL A 120 13.12 -14.70 10.42
CA VAL A 120 11.88 -15.36 10.84
C VAL A 120 12.04 -16.85 10.57
N PRO A 121 11.85 -17.73 11.58
CA PRO A 121 11.91 -19.17 11.38
C PRO A 121 10.90 -19.65 10.33
N VAL A 122 11.28 -20.63 9.52
CA VAL A 122 10.40 -21.19 8.48
C VAL A 122 9.12 -21.76 9.09
N MET A 123 9.23 -22.51 10.19
CA MET A 123 8.07 -23.03 10.91
C MET A 123 7.13 -21.91 11.40
N MET A 124 7.67 -20.82 11.93
CA MET A 124 6.87 -19.67 12.34
C MET A 124 6.16 -19.00 11.16
N THR A 125 6.81 -18.97 9.99
CA THR A 125 6.21 -18.48 8.74
C THR A 125 5.05 -19.36 8.31
N ILE A 126 5.23 -20.69 8.32
CA ILE A 126 4.19 -21.67 7.97
C ILE A 126 3.00 -21.56 8.92
N VAL A 127 3.25 -21.59 10.23
CA VAL A 127 2.20 -21.49 11.26
C VAL A 127 1.46 -20.17 11.14
N SER A 128 2.16 -19.05 10.99
CA SER A 128 1.51 -17.74 10.85
C SER A 128 0.72 -17.62 9.54
N SER A 129 1.18 -18.24 8.46
CA SER A 129 0.43 -18.28 7.19
C SER A 129 -0.86 -19.08 7.33
N ALA A 130 -0.81 -20.23 8.02
CA ALA A 130 -1.99 -21.04 8.30
C ALA A 130 -2.98 -20.29 9.21
N LEU A 131 -2.50 -19.68 10.29
CA LEU A 131 -3.34 -18.90 11.21
C LEU A 131 -3.94 -17.66 10.54
N TYR A 132 -3.18 -16.97 9.68
CA TYR A 132 -3.70 -15.88 8.86
C TYR A 132 -4.82 -16.38 7.93
N ALA A 133 -4.59 -17.49 7.21
CA ALA A 133 -5.59 -18.04 6.29
C ALA A 133 -6.88 -18.44 7.02
N ILE A 134 -6.76 -19.12 8.16
CA ILE A 134 -7.91 -19.48 9.01
C ILE A 134 -8.62 -18.20 9.48
N ALA A 135 -7.91 -17.25 10.07
CA ALA A 135 -8.53 -16.02 10.56
C ALA A 135 -9.21 -15.24 9.43
N ALA A 136 -8.58 -15.15 8.25
CA ALA A 136 -9.15 -14.50 7.08
C ALA A 136 -10.43 -15.18 6.57
N THR A 137 -10.54 -16.51 6.63
CA THR A 137 -11.78 -17.21 6.25
C THR A 137 -12.97 -16.93 7.18
N PHE A 138 -12.71 -16.49 8.41
CA PHE A 138 -13.75 -16.16 9.40
C PHE A 138 -13.94 -14.64 9.61
N CYS A 139 -13.15 -13.81 8.94
CA CYS A 139 -13.17 -12.36 9.14
C CYS A 139 -14.22 -11.64 8.27
N ASP A 140 -14.98 -12.39 7.47
CA ASP A 140 -15.84 -11.87 6.39
C ASP A 140 -15.09 -10.86 5.50
N GLU A 141 -15.80 -9.90 4.92
CA GLU A 141 -15.22 -8.84 4.13
C GLU A 141 -14.48 -7.82 5.02
N VAL A 142 -13.32 -7.36 4.56
CA VAL A 142 -12.54 -6.31 5.23
C VAL A 142 -12.18 -5.24 4.21
N TYR A 143 -12.63 -4.03 4.45
CA TYR A 143 -12.34 -2.86 3.63
C TYR A 143 -11.61 -1.83 4.48
N LEU A 144 -10.28 -1.97 4.57
CA LEU A 144 -9.42 -1.05 5.31
C LEU A 144 -9.56 0.40 4.83
N MET A 145 -9.84 0.58 3.53
CA MET A 145 -10.09 1.90 2.94
C MET A 145 -11.34 2.58 3.53
N GLU A 146 -12.30 1.81 4.03
CA GLU A 146 -13.58 2.30 4.56
C GLU A 146 -13.68 2.12 6.08
N ASP A 147 -12.56 1.81 6.73
CA ASP A 147 -12.48 1.48 8.16
C ASP A 147 -13.46 0.36 8.55
N TYR A 148 -13.74 -0.56 7.62
CA TYR A 148 -14.59 -1.72 7.82
C TYR A 148 -13.74 -2.97 8.07
N PHE A 149 -13.85 -3.52 9.28
CA PHE A 149 -13.05 -4.65 9.77
C PHE A 149 -13.85 -5.94 9.91
N GLY A 150 -14.93 -6.07 9.14
CA GLY A 150 -15.82 -7.22 9.16
C GLY A 150 -16.74 -7.28 10.39
N SER A 151 -17.45 -8.39 10.52
CA SER A 151 -18.36 -8.67 11.64
C SER A 151 -17.63 -8.85 12.98
N SER A 152 -16.34 -9.19 12.93
CA SER A 152 -15.50 -9.45 14.10
C SER A 152 -14.13 -8.75 13.98
N PRO A 153 -14.03 -7.46 14.37
CA PRO A 153 -12.78 -6.70 14.31
C PRO A 153 -11.64 -7.33 15.15
N SER A 154 -11.98 -8.08 16.19
CA SER A 154 -11.01 -8.86 16.97
C SER A 154 -10.27 -9.89 16.12
N LEU A 155 -10.97 -10.60 15.22
CA LEU A 155 -10.35 -11.56 14.32
C LEU A 155 -9.41 -10.85 13.33
N TYR A 156 -9.80 -9.68 12.84
CA TYR A 156 -8.93 -8.86 12.00
C TYR A 156 -7.62 -8.51 12.73
N ILE A 157 -7.68 -8.16 14.01
CA ILE A 157 -6.48 -7.82 14.79
C ILE A 157 -5.48 -9.00 14.82
N PHE A 158 -5.96 -10.20 15.10
CA PHE A 158 -5.12 -11.40 15.07
C PHE A 158 -4.62 -11.71 13.66
N ALA A 159 -5.51 -11.65 12.66
CA ALA A 159 -5.15 -11.86 11.26
C ALA A 159 -4.04 -10.89 10.82
N ALA A 160 -4.14 -9.60 11.14
CA ALA A 160 -3.15 -8.60 10.80
C ALA A 160 -1.77 -8.93 11.41
N VAL A 161 -1.72 -9.34 12.68
CA VAL A 161 -0.46 -9.73 13.34
C VAL A 161 0.16 -10.97 12.68
N PHE A 162 -0.62 -12.03 12.46
CA PHE A 162 -0.12 -13.24 11.80
C PHE A 162 0.27 -12.98 10.34
N GLY A 163 -0.49 -12.15 9.63
CA GLY A 163 -0.20 -11.70 8.27
C GLY A 163 1.14 -10.96 8.18
N ILE A 164 1.42 -10.04 9.13
CA ILE A 164 2.71 -9.35 9.19
C ILE A 164 3.87 -10.35 9.34
N ILE A 165 3.72 -11.35 10.23
CA ILE A 165 4.75 -12.38 10.45
C ILE A 165 4.91 -13.26 9.20
N ALA A 166 3.79 -13.71 8.62
CA ALA A 166 3.75 -14.56 7.43
C ALA A 166 4.42 -13.87 6.23
N ILE A 167 4.05 -12.61 5.95
CA ILE A 167 4.63 -11.82 4.86
C ILE A 167 6.12 -11.55 5.10
N SER A 168 6.50 -11.23 6.34
CA SER A 168 7.92 -11.01 6.68
C SER A 168 8.77 -12.26 6.45
N GLY A 169 8.28 -13.43 6.89
CA GLY A 169 8.95 -14.71 6.67
C GLY A 169 8.98 -15.11 5.19
N MET A 170 7.87 -14.92 4.47
CA MET A 170 7.77 -15.19 3.04
C MET A 170 8.73 -14.33 2.24
N ALA A 171 8.85 -13.03 2.56
CA ALA A 171 9.81 -12.14 1.92
C ALA A 171 11.26 -12.65 2.08
N GLN A 172 11.64 -13.10 3.29
CA GLN A 172 12.97 -13.67 3.55
C GLN A 172 13.21 -15.00 2.80
N LEU A 173 12.17 -15.79 2.55
CA LEU A 173 12.26 -17.01 1.75
C LEU A 173 12.42 -16.68 0.26
N LEU A 174 11.62 -15.75 -0.27
CA LEU A 174 11.67 -15.29 -1.66
C LEU A 174 13.02 -14.65 -2.01
N GLU A 175 13.64 -13.94 -1.07
CA GLU A 175 14.98 -13.37 -1.24
C GLU A 175 16.08 -14.41 -1.51
N ARG A 176 15.85 -15.70 -1.19
CA ARG A 176 16.82 -16.77 -1.46
C ARG A 176 16.76 -17.27 -2.90
N ILE A 177 15.66 -16.99 -3.62
CA ILE A 177 15.43 -17.47 -4.97
C ILE A 177 15.74 -16.31 -5.93
N GLU A 178 16.90 -16.35 -6.57
CA GLU A 178 17.43 -15.24 -7.37
C GLU A 178 16.46 -14.66 -8.43
N PRO A 179 15.72 -15.46 -9.25
CA PRO A 179 14.76 -14.89 -10.19
C PRO A 179 13.61 -14.16 -9.48
N LEU A 180 13.09 -14.71 -8.39
CA LEU A 180 12.01 -14.09 -7.62
C LEU A 180 12.50 -12.83 -6.92
N LYS A 181 13.65 -12.88 -6.27
CA LYS A 181 14.32 -11.72 -5.66
C LYS A 181 14.44 -10.57 -6.67
N ARG A 182 14.88 -10.85 -7.90
CA ARG A 182 15.02 -9.83 -8.95
C ARG A 182 13.69 -9.18 -9.31
N ILE A 183 12.64 -9.99 -9.48
CA ILE A 183 11.28 -9.51 -9.80
C ILE A 183 10.73 -8.67 -8.64
N PHE A 184 10.67 -9.21 -7.43
CA PHE A 184 10.13 -8.51 -6.27
C PHE A 184 10.94 -7.26 -5.90
N SER A 185 12.26 -7.27 -6.09
CA SER A 185 13.11 -6.08 -5.92
C SER A 185 12.76 -4.99 -6.93
N LEU A 186 12.38 -5.35 -8.16
CA LEU A 186 11.94 -4.38 -9.17
C LEU A 186 10.63 -3.72 -8.74
N PHE A 187 9.65 -4.51 -8.31
CA PHE A 187 8.40 -3.99 -7.73
C PHE A 187 8.68 -3.09 -6.52
N GLY A 188 9.56 -3.52 -5.60
CA GLY A 188 9.93 -2.75 -4.40
C GLY A 188 10.64 -1.42 -4.69
N ARG A 189 11.46 -1.34 -5.75
CA ARG A 189 12.07 -0.07 -6.19
C ARG A 189 11.05 0.86 -6.86
N ARG A 190 9.94 0.31 -7.34
CA ARG A 190 8.87 1.04 -8.05
C ARG A 190 7.56 1.06 -7.25
N THR A 191 7.61 0.86 -5.93
CA THR A 191 6.40 0.73 -5.10
C THR A 191 5.42 1.88 -5.27
N LEU A 192 5.87 3.13 -5.41
CA LEU A 192 4.97 4.27 -5.64
C LEU A 192 4.24 4.18 -6.99
N PHE A 193 4.91 3.69 -8.03
CA PHE A 193 4.29 3.44 -9.32
C PHE A 193 3.30 2.28 -9.23
N VAL A 194 3.72 1.14 -8.65
CA VAL A 194 2.87 -0.03 -8.47
C VAL A 194 1.63 0.34 -7.66
N LEU A 195 1.80 1.02 -6.52
CA LEU A 195 0.72 1.53 -5.70
C LEU A 195 -0.19 2.42 -6.54
N GLY A 196 0.34 3.42 -7.24
CA GLY A 196 -0.47 4.38 -8.01
C GLY A 196 -1.20 3.81 -9.23
N TYR A 197 -0.79 2.66 -9.79
CA TYR A 197 -1.30 2.19 -11.08
C TYR A 197 -1.74 0.73 -11.13
N HIS A 198 -1.56 -0.10 -10.08
CA HIS A 198 -2.00 -1.50 -10.16
C HIS A 198 -3.53 -1.63 -10.33
N ILE A 199 -4.32 -0.75 -9.74
CA ILE A 199 -5.78 -0.76 -9.95
C ILE A 199 -6.12 -0.17 -11.33
N ALA A 200 -5.46 0.92 -11.72
CA ALA A 200 -5.62 1.54 -13.04
C ALA A 200 -5.28 0.58 -14.20
N ALA A 201 -4.21 -0.21 -14.04
CA ALA A 201 -3.78 -1.22 -15.01
C ALA A 201 -4.81 -2.34 -15.17
N GLY A 202 -5.57 -2.65 -14.11
CA GLY A 202 -6.68 -3.57 -14.17
C GLY A 202 -7.76 -3.17 -15.18
N PHE A 203 -8.01 -1.86 -15.35
CA PHE A 203 -8.94 -1.35 -16.36
C PHE A 203 -8.45 -1.56 -17.80
N LEU A 204 -7.15 -1.74 -18.04
CA LEU A 204 -6.67 -2.13 -19.36
C LEU A 204 -7.06 -3.56 -19.71
N VAL A 205 -7.28 -4.40 -18.70
CA VAL A 205 -7.70 -5.79 -18.87
C VAL A 205 -9.23 -5.91 -18.93
N TYR A 206 -9.97 -4.94 -18.36
CA TYR A 206 -11.43 -4.94 -18.29
C TYR A 206 -12.13 -5.14 -19.66
N PRO A 207 -11.73 -4.48 -20.78
CA PRO A 207 -12.33 -4.73 -22.09
C PRO A 207 -12.17 -6.17 -22.61
N ILE A 208 -11.09 -6.86 -22.21
CA ILE A 208 -10.86 -8.27 -22.59
C ILE A 208 -11.89 -9.15 -21.88
N PHE A 209 -12.18 -8.87 -20.62
CA PHE A 209 -13.20 -9.60 -19.86
C PHE A 209 -14.62 -9.27 -20.31
N ASP A 210 -14.90 -8.01 -20.67
CA ASP A 210 -16.20 -7.57 -21.20
C ASP A 210 -16.54 -8.24 -22.54
N PHE A 211 -15.52 -8.59 -23.33
CA PHE A 211 -15.71 -9.41 -24.53
C PHE A 211 -16.04 -10.88 -24.22
N LEU A 212 -15.54 -11.42 -23.11
CA LEU A 212 -15.69 -12.84 -22.74
C LEU A 212 -16.97 -13.13 -21.95
N GLY A 213 -17.60 -12.11 -21.34
CA GLY A 213 -18.79 -12.26 -20.51
C GLY A 213 -18.97 -11.06 -19.59
N ASP A 214 -19.63 -11.26 -18.44
CA ASP A 214 -19.73 -10.23 -17.41
C ASP A 214 -18.37 -10.05 -16.69
N PRO A 215 -17.70 -8.89 -16.81
CA PRO A 215 -16.40 -8.65 -16.20
C PRO A 215 -16.42 -8.81 -14.68
N ILE A 216 -17.51 -8.45 -14.00
CA ILE A 216 -17.59 -8.50 -12.55
C ILE A 216 -17.65 -9.96 -12.10
N GLU A 217 -18.56 -10.74 -12.69
CA GLU A 217 -18.72 -12.16 -12.34
C GLU A 217 -17.40 -12.92 -12.59
N ILE A 218 -16.73 -12.64 -13.71
CA ILE A 218 -15.43 -13.24 -14.02
C ILE A 218 -14.36 -12.78 -13.03
N MET A 219 -14.34 -11.50 -12.67
CA MET A 219 -13.36 -10.95 -11.72
C MET A 219 -13.58 -11.49 -10.31
N GLU A 220 -14.82 -11.69 -9.86
CA GLU A 220 -15.13 -12.29 -8.55
C GLU A 220 -14.74 -13.77 -8.52
N ARG A 221 -15.14 -14.52 -9.55
CA ARG A 221 -14.89 -15.98 -9.62
C ARG A 221 -13.42 -16.32 -9.86
N PHE A 222 -12.73 -15.54 -10.67
CA PHE A 222 -11.34 -15.77 -11.09
C PHE A 222 -10.41 -14.63 -10.65
N TRP A 223 -10.65 -14.06 -9.47
CA TRP A 223 -9.91 -12.91 -8.93
C TRP A 223 -8.39 -13.13 -8.93
N TYR A 224 -7.92 -14.36 -8.68
CA TYR A 224 -6.51 -14.71 -8.65
C TYR A 224 -5.88 -14.69 -10.06
N VAL A 225 -6.63 -15.10 -11.09
CA VAL A 225 -6.18 -15.02 -12.49
C VAL A 225 -6.12 -13.56 -12.92
N TYR A 226 -7.18 -12.80 -12.62
CA TYR A 226 -7.21 -11.36 -12.86
C TYR A 226 -6.04 -10.64 -12.19
N TRP A 227 -5.76 -10.95 -10.92
CA TRP A 227 -4.64 -10.38 -10.18
C TRP A 227 -3.29 -10.71 -10.83
N LEU A 228 -3.07 -11.95 -11.28
CA LEU A 228 -1.83 -12.35 -11.96
C LEU A 228 -1.64 -11.61 -13.30
N ILE A 229 -2.69 -11.51 -14.12
CA ILE A 229 -2.66 -10.78 -15.39
C ILE A 229 -2.35 -9.31 -15.12
N ASN A 230 -3.03 -8.71 -14.15
CA ASN A 230 -2.83 -7.31 -13.79
C ASN A 230 -1.40 -7.05 -13.30
N MET A 231 -0.85 -7.90 -12.43
CA MET A 231 0.54 -7.77 -11.97
C MET A 231 1.54 -7.99 -13.11
N ALA A 232 1.24 -8.85 -14.09
CA ALA A 232 2.04 -9.01 -15.30
C ALA A 232 2.01 -7.75 -16.18
N VAL A 233 0.84 -7.12 -16.35
CA VAL A 233 0.72 -5.83 -17.05
C VAL A 233 1.54 -4.76 -16.35
N VAL A 234 1.44 -4.62 -15.03
CA VAL A 234 2.25 -3.68 -14.24
C VAL A 234 3.74 -3.97 -14.40
N TYR A 235 4.15 -5.24 -14.37
CA TYR A 235 5.53 -5.64 -14.60
C TYR A 235 6.04 -5.23 -15.99
N LEU A 236 5.24 -5.46 -17.03
CA LEU A 236 5.55 -5.06 -18.41
C LEU A 236 5.65 -3.53 -18.53
N LEU A 237 4.72 -2.78 -17.93
CA LEU A 237 4.76 -1.32 -17.91
C LEU A 237 6.05 -0.81 -17.26
N ILE A 238 6.48 -1.40 -16.14
CA ILE A 238 7.75 -1.04 -15.49
C ILE A 238 8.96 -1.34 -16.40
N ARG A 239 8.90 -2.39 -17.21
CA ARG A 239 10.00 -2.79 -18.10
C ARG A 239 10.06 -1.97 -19.39
N LEU A 240 8.91 -1.60 -19.93
CA LEU A 240 8.78 -0.95 -21.23
C LEU A 240 8.84 0.57 -21.14
N LEU A 241 8.35 1.17 -20.04
CA LEU A 241 8.37 2.62 -19.88
C LEU A 241 9.78 3.13 -19.57
N PRO A 242 10.22 4.22 -20.21
CA PRO A 242 11.52 4.80 -19.93
C PRO A 242 11.56 5.41 -18.52
N GLU A 243 12.74 5.42 -17.89
CA GLU A 243 12.94 5.93 -16.53
C GLU A 243 12.34 7.32 -16.25
N PRO A 244 12.47 8.32 -17.14
CA PRO A 244 11.85 9.63 -16.94
C PRO A 244 10.33 9.52 -16.78
N ALA A 245 9.66 8.73 -17.63
CA ALA A 245 8.23 8.51 -17.55
C ALA A 245 7.84 7.87 -16.21
N LEU A 246 8.54 6.81 -15.78
CA LEU A 246 8.31 6.18 -14.48
C LEU A 246 8.49 7.17 -13.32
N THR A 247 9.49 8.06 -13.37
CA THR A 247 9.71 9.05 -12.31
C THR A 247 8.64 10.14 -12.27
N ILE A 248 8.13 10.58 -13.43
CA ILE A 248 7.03 11.54 -13.53
C ILE A 248 5.73 10.90 -13.04
N LEU A 249 5.42 9.70 -13.56
CA LEU A 249 4.22 8.96 -13.24
C LEU A 249 4.16 8.58 -11.76
N SER A 250 5.29 8.27 -11.12
CA SER A 250 5.36 8.01 -9.66
C SER A 250 5.44 9.27 -8.79
N GLY A 251 5.56 10.47 -9.38
CA GLY A 251 5.75 11.72 -8.64
C GLY A 251 7.09 11.83 -7.89
N SER A 252 8.04 10.93 -8.16
CA SER A 252 9.34 10.86 -7.47
C SER A 252 10.39 11.86 -7.95
N PHE A 253 10.03 12.75 -8.88
CA PHE A 253 10.92 13.76 -9.48
C PHE A 253 11.66 14.62 -8.43
N LEU A 254 10.96 15.06 -7.38
CA LEU A 254 11.55 15.88 -6.31
C LEU A 254 12.50 15.10 -5.40
N ALA A 255 12.24 13.80 -5.17
CA ALA A 255 13.10 12.95 -4.36
C ALA A 255 14.45 12.68 -5.05
N LYS A 256 14.44 12.49 -6.38
CA LYS A 256 15.66 12.31 -7.18
C LYS A 256 16.53 13.57 -7.25
N ARG A 257 15.90 14.76 -7.26
CA ARG A 257 16.62 16.06 -7.22
C ARG A 257 17.39 16.26 -5.92
N LYS A 258 16.83 15.85 -4.77
CA LYS A 258 17.49 15.94 -3.45
C LYS A 258 18.70 15.00 -3.31
N GLY A 259 18.65 13.82 -3.93
CA GLY A 259 19.79 12.88 -3.95
C GLY A 259 20.97 13.35 -4.82
N ASN A 260 20.71 14.20 -5.81
CA ASN A 260 21.72 14.77 -6.72
C ASN A 260 22.23 16.16 -6.31
N SER A 261 21.78 16.72 -5.17
CA SER A 261 22.33 17.98 -4.66
C SER A 261 23.78 17.79 -4.15
N PRO A 262 24.73 18.65 -4.54
CA PRO A 262 26.15 18.50 -4.24
C PRO A 262 26.50 18.51 -2.73
N GLU A 263 25.59 18.98 -1.87
CA GLU A 263 25.73 18.91 -0.42
C GLU A 263 25.77 17.47 0.12
N TYR A 264 25.04 16.54 -0.50
CA TYR A 264 25.01 15.14 -0.06
C TYR A 264 26.21 14.32 -0.58
N ALA A 265 26.80 14.75 -1.71
CA ALA A 265 28.00 14.13 -2.27
C ALA A 265 29.28 14.47 -1.48
N ARG A 266 29.33 15.62 -0.79
CA ARG A 266 30.46 16.01 0.07
C ARG A 266 30.47 15.34 1.44
N GLY A 267 29.34 14.83 1.92
CA GLY A 267 29.21 14.27 3.28
C GLY A 267 29.81 12.87 3.50
N LYS A 268 30.24 12.17 2.44
CA LYS A 268 30.77 10.79 2.55
C LYS A 268 32.26 10.62 2.22
N SER A 269 32.97 11.70 1.85
CA SER A 269 34.39 11.62 1.43
C SER A 269 35.40 12.08 2.51
N ARG A 270 34.99 12.26 3.77
CA ARG A 270 35.92 12.53 4.89
C ARG A 270 35.77 11.48 6.00
N LYS A 271 36.18 10.25 5.71
CA LYS A 271 36.63 9.27 6.72
C LYS A 271 37.59 8.31 6.02
N GLY A 272 38.89 8.48 6.27
CA GLY A 272 39.92 7.49 5.92
C GLY A 272 41.20 8.04 5.28
N LYS A 273 42.14 8.52 6.11
CA LYS A 273 43.60 8.44 5.96
C LYS A 273 44.21 8.80 7.33
N SER A 274 44.39 7.78 8.17
CA SER A 274 45.69 7.18 8.59
C SER A 274 46.54 8.17 9.39
N GLU A 275 46.59 8.05 10.72
CA GLU A 275 47.61 7.30 11.50
C GLU A 275 48.93 8.06 11.70
N ASN A 276 49.27 8.17 13.00
CA ASN A 276 50.60 8.26 13.63
C ASN A 276 51.57 9.41 13.30
N CYS A 277 51.87 10.22 14.32
CA CYS A 277 53.22 10.26 14.90
C CYS A 277 53.17 10.72 16.37
N SER A 278 53.88 9.96 17.19
CA SER A 278 54.24 10.17 18.59
C SER A 278 55.41 11.15 18.73
N ALA A 279 55.28 12.10 19.67
CA ALA A 279 56.29 12.69 20.57
C ALA A 279 55.72 14.01 21.12
#